data_AF-A0A1I2C1A7-F1
#
_entry.id   AF-A0A1I2C1A7-F1
#
_cell.length_a   1.000
_cell.length_b   1.000
_cell.length_c   1.000
_cell.angle_alpha   90.00
_cell.angle_beta   90.00
_cell.angle_gamma   90.00
#
_symmetry.space_group_name_H-M   'P 1'
#
loop_
_entity.id
_entity.type
_entity.pdbx_description
1 polymer ?
#
loop_
_entity_poly.entity_id
_entity_poly.type
_entity_poly.pdbx_seq_one_letter_code
_entity_poly.pdbx_strand_id
1 'polypeptide(L)'
;MICRRARQLLGPLPALLAGAAAADVSDNPAARCAALWQGYAQYAEISTYLSGAEEARTEAARFRDVAVRETGDPAAVEEWIAREAPRRARMVEAYVYASDRQSQEVFERAMSACR
;
A
#
# COMPACT_ATOMS: atom_id res chain seq x y z
N MET A 1 25.44 0.13 -71.33
CA MET A 1 25.52 1.35 -70.48
C MET A 1 24.61 1.16 -69.27
N ILE A 2 25.19 1.38 -68.08
CA ILE A 2 24.57 1.66 -66.76
C ILE A 2 24.10 0.48 -65.89
N CYS A 3 24.97 0.16 -64.91
CA CYS A 3 24.73 -0.51 -63.62
C CYS A 3 23.79 0.28 -62.69
N ARG A 4 23.14 -0.42 -61.72
CA ARG A 4 23.05 -0.02 -60.28
C ARG A 4 22.29 -1.08 -59.45
N ARG A 5 22.98 -1.78 -58.54
CA ARG A 5 22.96 -1.65 -57.05
C ARG A 5 21.63 -2.10 -56.40
N ALA A 6 21.58 -3.25 -55.72
CA ALA A 6 22.09 -3.51 -54.36
C ALA A 6 21.49 -2.59 -53.29
N ARG A 7 20.61 -3.12 -52.42
CA ARG A 7 20.76 -3.01 -50.95
C ARG A 7 19.69 -3.80 -50.20
N GLN A 8 20.20 -4.71 -49.38
CA GLN A 8 19.55 -5.35 -48.25
C GLN A 8 18.97 -4.28 -47.30
N LEU A 9 17.75 -4.49 -46.84
CA LEU A 9 17.22 -3.82 -45.65
C LEU A 9 16.74 -4.91 -44.70
N LEU A 10 17.66 -5.38 -43.86
CA LEU A 10 17.32 -5.95 -42.56
C LEU A 10 16.60 -4.84 -41.78
N GLY A 11 15.29 -5.00 -41.60
CA GLY A 11 14.49 -4.16 -40.72
C GLY A 11 14.72 -4.55 -39.25
N PRO A 12 14.72 -3.58 -38.33
CA PRO A 12 15.03 -3.81 -36.92
C PRO A 12 13.89 -4.56 -36.22
N LEU A 13 14.23 -5.63 -35.50
CA LEU A 13 13.39 -6.24 -34.47
C LEU A 13 13.10 -5.18 -33.39
N PRO A 14 11.84 -4.77 -33.16
CA PRO A 14 11.53 -3.91 -32.04
C PRO A 14 11.66 -4.77 -30.77
N ALA A 15 12.72 -4.53 -30.00
CA ALA A 15 12.85 -5.05 -28.65
C ALA A 15 11.74 -4.42 -27.80
N LEU A 16 10.66 -5.17 -27.57
CA LEU A 16 9.65 -4.87 -26.57
C LEU A 16 10.31 -4.92 -25.19
N LEU A 17 10.80 -3.77 -24.73
CA LEU A 17 11.12 -3.51 -23.34
C LEU A 17 9.81 -3.56 -22.56
N ALA A 18 9.45 -4.75 -22.09
CA ALA A 18 8.44 -4.94 -21.05
C ALA A 18 9.01 -4.38 -19.74
N GLY A 19 8.95 -3.06 -19.58
CA GLY A 19 9.12 -2.44 -18.27
C GLY A 19 8.00 -2.92 -17.38
N ALA A 20 8.33 -3.68 -16.34
CA ALA A 20 7.39 -3.94 -15.25
C ALA A 20 6.99 -2.57 -14.70
N ALA A 21 5.75 -2.16 -14.95
CA ALA A 21 5.19 -0.99 -14.29
C ALA A 21 5.24 -1.28 -12.78
N ALA A 22 6.01 -0.47 -12.04
CA ALA A 22 5.98 -0.53 -10.59
C ALA A 22 4.52 -0.33 -10.16
N ALA A 23 3.98 -1.28 -9.39
CA ALA A 23 2.63 -1.14 -8.87
C ALA A 23 2.60 0.09 -7.95
N ASP A 24 1.62 0.98 -8.16
CA ASP A 24 1.43 2.14 -7.30
C ASP A 24 1.21 1.66 -5.85
N VAL A 25 1.96 2.22 -4.90
CA VAL A 25 1.86 1.89 -3.48
C VAL A 25 0.43 2.06 -2.95
N SER A 26 -0.33 3.00 -3.51
CA SER A 26 -1.72 3.25 -3.13
C SER A 26 -2.69 2.11 -3.50
N ASP A 27 -2.40 1.39 -4.58
CA ASP A 27 -3.18 0.23 -5.00
C ASP A 27 -2.72 -1.06 -4.30
N ASN A 28 -1.53 -1.06 -3.70
CA ASN A 28 -0.99 -2.22 -2.99
C ASN A 28 -1.82 -2.54 -1.73
N PRO A 29 -2.40 -3.76 -1.63
CA PRO A 29 -3.25 -4.14 -0.49
C PRO A 29 -2.45 -4.26 0.81
N ALA A 30 -1.21 -4.72 0.76
CA ALA A 30 -0.37 -4.84 1.95
C ALA A 30 0.00 -3.47 2.51
N ALA A 31 0.31 -2.48 1.66
CA ALA A 31 0.51 -1.10 2.10
C ALA A 31 -0.74 -0.59 2.83
N ARG A 32 -1.92 -0.78 2.24
CA ARG A 32 -3.21 -0.42 2.86
C ARG A 32 -3.42 -1.05 4.23
N CYS A 33 -3.11 -2.33 4.38
CA CYS A 33 -3.19 -3.01 5.68
C CYS A 33 -2.15 -2.51 6.68
N ALA A 34 -0.93 -2.20 6.23
CA ALA A 34 0.11 -1.64 7.08
C ALA A 34 -0.32 -0.28 7.68
N ALA A 35 -0.88 0.63 6.88
CA ALA A 35 -1.39 1.89 7.42
C ALA A 35 -2.63 1.72 8.31
N LEU A 36 -3.50 0.76 8.02
CA LEU A 36 -4.65 0.46 8.88
C LEU A 36 -4.20 0.05 10.28
N TRP A 37 -3.31 -0.95 10.37
CA TRP A 37 -2.79 -1.46 11.63
C TRP A 37 -1.93 -0.42 12.37
N GLN A 38 -1.13 0.36 11.62
CA GLN A 38 -0.37 1.46 12.21
C GLN A 38 -1.29 2.54 12.80
N GLY A 39 -2.37 2.90 12.10
CA GLY A 39 -3.35 3.85 12.60
C GLY A 39 -4.13 3.33 13.81
N TYR A 40 -4.47 2.04 13.81
CA TYR A 40 -5.07 1.38 14.99
C TYR A 40 -4.12 1.47 16.19
N ALA A 41 -2.84 1.12 16.01
CA ALA A 41 -1.84 1.19 17.07
C ALA A 41 -1.72 2.60 17.65
N GLN A 42 -1.62 3.63 16.79
CA GLN A 42 -1.56 5.03 17.22
C GLN A 42 -2.75 5.43 18.09
N TYR A 43 -3.97 5.02 17.73
CA TYR A 43 -5.15 5.34 18.53
C TYR A 43 -5.22 4.48 19.81
N ALA A 44 -4.86 3.20 19.75
CA ALA A 44 -4.81 2.32 20.91
C ALA A 44 -3.77 2.75 21.96
N GLU A 45 -2.70 3.45 21.57
CA GLU A 45 -1.71 4.01 22.52
C GLU A 45 -2.29 5.13 23.39
N ILE A 46 -3.24 5.91 22.86
CA ILE A 46 -3.79 7.09 23.53
C ILE A 46 -5.21 6.88 24.06
N SER A 47 -5.88 5.82 23.64
CA SER A 47 -7.25 5.51 24.02
C SER A 47 -7.30 4.61 25.25
N THR A 48 -8.15 4.93 26.22
CA THR A 48 -8.44 4.05 27.36
C THR A 48 -9.42 2.92 27.01
N TYR A 49 -10.03 2.97 25.82
CA TYR A 49 -11.06 2.03 25.37
C TYR A 49 -10.49 0.88 24.54
N LEU A 50 -9.29 1.06 23.98
CA LEU A 50 -8.64 0.06 23.14
C LEU A 50 -7.38 -0.44 23.82
N SER A 51 -7.09 -1.71 23.58
CA SER A 51 -5.82 -2.35 23.88
C SER A 51 -5.23 -2.93 22.60
N GLY A 52 -4.04 -3.51 22.70
CA GLY A 52 -3.43 -4.24 21.59
C GLY A 52 -2.54 -3.39 20.67
N ALA A 53 -2.03 -2.25 21.16
CA ALA A 53 -1.16 -1.38 20.36
C ALA A 53 0.12 -2.10 19.89
N GLU A 54 0.68 -2.98 20.72
CA GLU A 54 1.89 -3.73 20.38
C GLU A 54 1.65 -4.79 19.31
N GLU A 55 0.56 -5.54 19.45
CA GLU A 55 0.09 -6.52 18.47
C GLU A 55 -0.23 -5.83 17.14
N ALA A 56 -0.88 -4.67 17.19
CA ALA A 56 -1.16 -3.87 16.00
C ALA A 56 0.12 -3.35 15.32
N ARG A 57 1.15 -2.94 16.08
CA ARG A 57 2.47 -2.59 15.50
C ARG A 57 3.14 -3.80 14.83
N THR A 58 3.01 -4.97 15.43
CA THR A 58 3.50 -6.24 14.85
C THR A 58 2.83 -6.52 13.51
N GLU A 59 1.51 -6.41 13.45
CA GLU A 59 0.74 -6.60 12.22
C GLU A 59 1.07 -5.53 11.16
N ALA A 60 1.21 -4.26 11.57
CA ALA A 60 1.65 -3.20 10.68
C ALA A 60 3.01 -3.49 10.06
N ALA A 61 3.97 -3.95 10.86
CA ALA A 61 5.31 -4.33 10.38
C ALA A 61 5.24 -5.51 9.40
N ARG A 62 4.44 -6.55 9.71
CA ARG A 62 4.24 -7.71 8.83
C ARG A 62 3.75 -7.30 7.45
N PHE A 63 2.72 -6.46 7.38
CA PHE A 63 2.16 -6.00 6.11
C PHE A 63 3.08 -5.01 5.40
N ARG A 64 3.80 -4.16 6.13
CA ARG A 64 4.82 -3.29 5.55
C ARG A 64 5.87 -4.10 4.81
N ASP A 65 6.39 -5.16 5.42
CA ASP A 65 7.44 -5.99 4.80
C ASP A 65 6.95 -6.66 3.51
N VAL A 66 5.68 -7.08 3.48
CA VAL A 66 5.03 -7.59 2.26
C VAL A 66 4.92 -6.51 1.20
N ALA A 67 4.46 -5.31 1.56
CA ALA A 67 4.32 -4.18 0.64
C ALA A 67 5.66 -3.80 0.01
N VAL A 68 6.72 -3.70 0.82
CA VAL A 68 8.09 -3.40 0.34
C VAL A 68 8.56 -4.44 -0.67
N ARG A 69 8.30 -5.73 -0.41
CA ARG A 69 8.67 -6.81 -1.33
C ARG A 69 7.89 -6.75 -2.66
N GLU A 70 6.62 -6.36 -2.62
CA GLU A 70 5.75 -6.31 -3.80
C GLU A 70 5.97 -5.07 -4.66
N THR A 71 6.27 -3.92 -4.03
CA THR A 71 6.49 -2.66 -4.75
C THR A 71 7.95 -2.48 -5.17
N GLY A 72 8.89 -3.08 -4.43
CA GLY A 72 10.32 -2.86 -4.63
C GLY A 72 10.80 -1.46 -4.20
N ASP A 73 9.95 -0.67 -3.55
CA ASP A 73 10.25 0.70 -3.13
C ASP A 73 9.92 0.90 -1.64
N PRO A 74 10.91 0.67 -0.75
CA PRO A 74 10.72 0.85 0.69
C PRO A 74 10.36 2.30 1.07
N ALA A 75 10.96 3.29 0.39
CA ALA A 75 10.78 4.68 0.73
C ALA A 75 9.35 5.15 0.40
N ALA A 76 8.83 4.77 -0.77
CA ALA A 76 7.46 5.09 -1.15
C ALA A 76 6.42 4.41 -0.23
N VAL A 77 6.69 3.18 0.22
CA VAL A 77 5.84 2.47 1.20
C VAL A 77 5.80 3.21 2.54
N GLU A 78 6.97 3.58 3.08
CA GLU A 78 7.04 4.31 4.36
C GLU A 78 6.37 5.68 4.27
N GLU A 79 6.60 6.43 3.19
CA GLU A 79 5.96 7.73 2.99
C GLU A 79 4.44 7.59 2.90
N TRP A 80 3.95 6.54 2.21
CA TRP A 80 2.52 6.27 2.11
C TRP A 80 1.90 5.90 3.46
N ILE A 81 2.53 5.01 4.23
CA ILE A 81 2.07 4.63 5.58
C ILE A 81 2.04 5.85 6.50
N ALA A 82 3.09 6.69 6.48
CA ALA A 82 3.19 7.88 7.31
C ALA A 82 2.06 8.88 7.02
N ARG A 83 1.64 9.01 5.76
CA ARG A 83 0.51 9.89 5.37
C ARG A 83 -0.85 9.30 5.73
N GLU A 84 -1.03 8.00 5.57
CA GLU A 84 -2.35 7.36 5.68
C GLU A 84 -2.68 6.89 7.09
N ALA A 85 -1.70 6.44 7.89
CA ALA A 85 -1.94 5.92 9.24
C ALA A 85 -2.68 6.92 10.16
N PRO A 86 -2.36 8.23 10.18
CA PRO A 86 -3.11 9.20 10.99
C PRO A 86 -4.58 9.34 10.55
N ARG A 87 -4.88 9.15 9.26
CA ARG A 87 -6.26 9.16 8.75
C ARG A 87 -7.01 7.92 9.21
N ARG A 88 -6.35 6.76 9.24
CA ARG A 88 -6.90 5.51 9.79
C ARG A 88 -7.13 5.63 11.29
N ALA A 89 -6.22 6.24 12.04
CA ALA A 89 -6.41 6.51 13.48
C ALA A 89 -7.69 7.31 13.76
N ARG A 90 -7.94 8.40 13.00
CA ARG A 90 -9.18 9.20 13.12
C ARG A 90 -10.45 8.42 12.78
N MET A 91 -10.38 7.48 11.83
CA MET A 91 -11.48 6.60 11.51
C MET A 91 -11.80 5.66 12.68
N VAL A 92 -10.77 5.12 13.35
CA VAL A 92 -10.95 4.29 14.55
C VAL A 92 -11.49 5.13 15.71
N GLU A 93 -11.01 6.36 15.90
CA GLU A 93 -11.55 7.30 16.88
C GLU A 93 -13.04 7.59 16.63
N ALA A 94 -13.44 7.87 15.39
CA ALA A 94 -14.84 8.11 15.02
C ALA A 94 -15.73 6.88 15.29
N TYR A 95 -15.22 5.69 15.00
CA TYR A 95 -15.90 4.44 15.35
C TYR A 95 -16.06 4.30 16.88
N VAL A 96 -14.96 4.38 17.64
CA VAL A 96 -14.94 4.05 19.07
C VAL A 96 -15.61 5.13 19.92
N TYR A 97 -15.28 6.40 19.70
CA TYR A 97 -15.75 7.49 20.54
C TYR A 97 -17.06 8.10 20.05
N ALA A 98 -17.20 8.34 18.74
CA ALA A 98 -18.41 8.95 18.19
C ALA A 98 -19.52 7.93 17.87
N SER A 99 -19.25 6.62 18.01
CA SER A 99 -20.18 5.55 17.64
C SER A 99 -20.72 5.71 16.21
N ASP A 100 -19.87 6.24 15.31
CA ASP A 100 -20.27 6.48 13.93
C ASP A 100 -20.38 5.16 13.17
N ARG A 101 -21.62 4.79 12.83
CA ARG A 101 -21.93 3.52 12.16
C ARG A 101 -21.24 3.37 10.81
N GLN A 102 -21.09 4.47 10.07
CA GLN A 102 -20.42 4.43 8.78
C GLN A 102 -18.93 4.11 8.94
N SER A 103 -18.25 4.76 9.88
CA SER A 103 -16.86 4.49 10.22
C SER A 103 -16.67 3.08 10.74
N GLN A 104 -17.62 2.56 11.55
CA GLN A 104 -17.63 1.18 12.01
C GLN A 104 -17.65 0.20 10.83
N GLU A 105 -18.60 0.32 9.91
CA GLU A 105 -18.72 -0.59 8.77
C GLU A 105 -17.49 -0.56 7.85
N VAL A 106 -16.91 0.63 7.65
CA VAL A 106 -15.67 0.79 6.86
C VAL A 106 -14.49 0.14 7.59
N PHE A 107 -14.34 0.38 8.90
CA PHE A 107 -13.27 -0.18 9.70
C PHE A 107 -13.36 -1.71 9.78
N GLU A 108 -14.51 -2.28 10.10
CA GLU A 108 -14.71 -3.73 10.21
C GLU A 108 -14.41 -4.45 8.88
N ARG A 109 -14.84 -3.86 7.75
CA ARG A 109 -14.53 -4.40 6.42
C ARG A 109 -13.04 -4.34 6.12
N ALA A 110 -12.39 -3.23 6.44
CA ALA A 110 -10.95 -3.08 6.25
C ALA A 110 -10.18 -4.09 7.12
N MET A 111 -10.56 -4.25 8.38
CA MET A 111 -9.97 -5.24 9.29
C MET A 111 -10.18 -6.67 8.81
N SER A 112 -11.35 -6.99 8.26
CA SER A 112 -11.60 -8.33 7.68
C SER A 112 -10.72 -8.61 6.47
N ALA A 113 -10.32 -7.59 5.70
CA ALA A 113 -9.43 -7.72 4.56
C ALA A 113 -7.95 -7.82 4.95
N CYS A 114 -7.60 -7.43 6.18
CA CYS A 114 -6.23 -7.31 6.68
C CYS A 114 -5.88 -8.31 7.78
N ARG A 115 -6.47 -9.52 7.75
CA ARG A 115 -6.13 -10.63 8.65
C ARG A 115 -5.05 -11.52 8.05
#